data_AF-A0A1G5SHA8-F1
#
_entry.id   AF-A0A1G5SHA8-F1
#
_cell.length_a   1.000
_cell.length_b   1.000
_cell.length_c   1.000
_cell.angle_alpha   90.00
_cell.angle_beta   90.00
_cell.angle_gamma   90.00
#
_symmetry.space_group_name_H-M   'P 1'
#
loop_
_entity.id
_entity.type
_entity.pdbx_description
1 polymer ?
#
loop_
_entity_poly.entity_id
_entity_poly.type
_entity_poly.pdbx_seq_one_letter_code
_entity_poly.pdbx_strand_id
1 'polypeptide(L)'
;MFDILVYLFENYFEAGNCPDPATLTRKLTMAGFEDDEITLALDWLSELSESDVNRYPATMIESRSFRHFSAEEMEVIDTEGRGFILFLEQAGVINPLQRELLIERVIEMDGDCASLEKIKLVVLFDLWMQNQLSEHTLVEKLFVVSDSHSRH
;
A
#
# COMPACT_ATOMS: atom_id res chain seq x y z
N MET A 1 -10.56 -0.50 9.31
CA MET A 1 -9.84 -1.07 8.14
C MET A 1 -8.31 -1.21 8.34
N PHE A 2 -7.56 -0.19 8.76
CA PHE A 2 -6.09 -0.29 8.90
C PHE A 2 -5.64 -1.48 9.77
N ASP A 3 -6.32 -1.72 10.89
CA ASP A 3 -6.01 -2.84 11.80
C ASP A 3 -6.22 -4.21 11.13
N ILE A 4 -7.14 -4.32 10.17
CA ILE A 4 -7.32 -5.53 9.37
C ILE A 4 -6.11 -5.74 8.45
N LEU A 5 -5.59 -4.68 7.80
CA LEU A 5 -4.38 -4.79 6.98
C LEU A 5 -3.17 -5.20 7.82
N VAL A 6 -3.01 -4.64 9.03
CA VAL A 6 -1.96 -5.07 9.98
C VAL A 6 -2.13 -6.55 10.33
N TYR A 7 -3.34 -6.95 10.73
CA TYR A 7 -3.63 -8.34 11.07
C TYR A 7 -3.33 -9.30 9.91
N LEU A 8 -3.74 -8.93 8.70
CA LEU A 8 -3.50 -9.75 7.51
C LEU A 8 -2.02 -9.89 7.22
N PHE A 9 -1.26 -8.80 7.34
CA PHE A 9 0.19 -8.84 7.20
C PHE A 9 0.83 -9.79 8.24
N GLU A 10 0.54 -9.61 9.54
CA GLU A 10 1.12 -10.42 10.60
C GLU A 10 0.78 -11.92 10.48
N ASN A 11 -0.41 -12.25 9.97
CA ASN A 11 -0.90 -13.62 9.96
C ASN A 11 -0.69 -14.36 8.63
N TYR A 12 -0.46 -13.66 7.50
CA TYR A 12 -0.39 -14.27 6.17
C TYR A 12 0.84 -13.92 5.35
N PHE A 13 1.63 -12.93 5.74
CA PHE A 13 2.80 -12.49 4.97
C PHE A 13 3.81 -13.62 4.74
N GLU A 14 4.12 -14.43 5.76
CA GLU A 14 5.06 -15.55 5.64
C GLU A 14 4.48 -16.79 4.94
N ALA A 15 3.16 -16.89 4.83
CA ALA A 15 2.49 -18.06 4.25
C ALA A 15 2.59 -18.13 2.72
N GLY A 16 3.12 -17.08 2.08
CA GLY A 16 3.42 -17.03 0.64
C GLY A 16 2.20 -16.90 -0.27
N ASN A 17 0.97 -17.05 0.24
CA ASN A 17 -0.27 -16.88 -0.52
C ASN A 17 -1.34 -16.18 0.33
N CYS A 18 -1.98 -15.17 -0.24
CA CYS A 18 -3.18 -14.58 0.35
C CYS A 18 -4.35 -15.58 0.27
N PRO A 19 -5.04 -15.89 1.38
CA PRO A 19 -6.23 -16.75 1.36
C PRO A 19 -7.36 -16.14 0.50
N ASP A 20 -8.29 -16.98 0.07
CA ASP A 20 -9.49 -16.50 -0.64
C ASP A 20 -10.36 -15.59 0.26
N PRO A 21 -11.15 -14.67 -0.33
CA PRO A 21 -11.96 -13.72 0.43
C PRO A 21 -12.87 -14.37 1.46
N ALA A 22 -13.50 -15.51 1.15
CA ALA A 22 -14.39 -16.19 2.10
C ALA A 22 -13.64 -16.76 3.31
N THR A 23 -12.40 -17.23 3.10
CA THR A 23 -11.52 -17.62 4.20
C THR A 23 -11.06 -16.42 5.03
N LEU A 24 -10.76 -15.28 4.40
CA LEU A 24 -10.41 -14.05 5.11
C LEU A 24 -11.58 -13.54 5.98
N THR A 25 -12.79 -13.43 5.42
CA THR A 25 -14.00 -13.01 6.17
C THR A 25 -14.16 -13.83 7.44
N ARG A 26 -14.18 -15.16 7.32
CA ARG A 26 -14.37 -16.06 8.49
C ARG A 26 -13.31 -15.83 9.56
N LYS A 27 -12.04 -15.66 9.15
CA LYS A 27 -10.93 -15.51 10.09
C LYS A 27 -10.91 -14.13 10.75
N LEU A 28 -11.26 -13.08 10.02
CA LEU A 28 -11.39 -11.73 10.56
C LEU A 28 -12.55 -11.63 11.54
N THR A 29 -13.70 -12.23 11.23
CA THR A 29 -14.84 -12.34 12.18
C THR A 29 -14.42 -13.09 13.44
N MET A 30 -13.67 -14.20 13.31
CA MET A 30 -13.14 -14.93 14.46
C MET A 30 -12.11 -14.13 15.28
N ALA A 31 -11.37 -13.23 14.65
CA ALA A 31 -10.45 -12.31 15.32
C ALA A 31 -11.17 -11.14 16.02
N GLY A 32 -12.47 -10.97 15.77
CA GLY A 32 -13.31 -9.97 16.45
C GLY A 32 -13.46 -8.66 15.69
N PHE A 33 -13.10 -8.60 14.41
CA PHE A 33 -13.37 -7.43 13.57
C PHE A 33 -14.85 -7.31 13.23
N GLU A 34 -15.33 -6.08 13.09
CA GLU A 34 -16.73 -5.79 12.72
C GLU A 34 -16.99 -6.12 11.24
N ASP A 35 -18.20 -6.60 10.93
CA ASP A 35 -18.55 -7.02 9.57
C ASP A 35 -18.39 -5.88 8.54
N ASP A 36 -18.75 -4.65 8.92
CA ASP A 36 -18.63 -3.47 8.05
C ASP A 36 -17.15 -3.15 7.74
N GLU A 37 -16.25 -3.27 8.74
CA GLU A 37 -14.81 -3.08 8.54
C GLU A 37 -14.21 -4.21 7.69
N ILE A 38 -14.68 -5.44 7.87
CA ILE A 38 -14.27 -6.60 7.07
C ILE A 38 -14.66 -6.41 5.61
N THR A 39 -15.90 -6.01 5.34
CA THR A 39 -16.37 -5.74 3.98
C THR A 39 -15.54 -4.63 3.33
N LEU A 40 -15.35 -3.51 4.03
CA LEU A 40 -14.54 -2.39 3.53
C LEU A 40 -13.11 -2.81 3.18
N ALA A 41 -12.46 -3.61 4.05
CA ALA A 41 -11.10 -4.09 3.81
C ALA A 41 -11.03 -5.07 2.63
N LEU A 42 -12.02 -5.95 2.47
CA LEU A 42 -12.06 -6.91 1.38
C LEU A 42 -12.35 -6.23 0.04
N ASP A 43 -13.25 -5.25 0.01
CA ASP A 43 -13.53 -4.44 -1.18
C ASP A 43 -12.26 -3.69 -1.62
N TRP A 44 -11.56 -3.06 -0.67
CA TRP A 44 -10.27 -2.40 -0.93
C TRP A 44 -9.20 -3.38 -1.48
N LEU A 45 -9.11 -4.61 -0.94
CA LEU A 45 -8.20 -5.64 -1.46
C LEU A 45 -8.58 -6.12 -2.86
N SER A 46 -9.87 -6.15 -3.19
CA SER A 46 -10.33 -6.44 -4.55
C SER A 46 -9.90 -5.34 -5.52
N GLU A 47 -10.10 -4.08 -5.16
CA GLU A 47 -9.63 -2.93 -5.94
C GLU A 47 -8.09 -2.89 -6.06
N LEU A 48 -7.38 -3.38 -5.03
CA LEU A 48 -5.92 -3.57 -5.05
C LEU A 48 -5.48 -4.56 -6.15
N SER A 49 -6.28 -5.58 -6.42
CA SER A 49 -5.97 -6.59 -7.44
C SER A 49 -6.37 -6.16 -8.87
N GLU A 50 -7.38 -5.30 -8.97
CA GLU A 50 -8.02 -4.93 -10.25
C GLU A 50 -7.42 -3.69 -10.92
N SER A 51 -6.30 -3.14 -10.40
CA SER A 51 -5.66 -1.91 -10.91
C SER A 51 -5.70 -1.82 -12.43
N ASP A 52 -6.59 -0.96 -12.95
CA ASP A 52 -6.74 -0.80 -14.40
C ASP A 52 -5.61 0.07 -14.93
N VAL A 53 -4.48 -0.59 -15.18
CA VAL A 53 -3.27 0.00 -15.75
C VAL A 53 -3.57 0.73 -17.07
N ASN A 54 -4.68 0.42 -17.75
CA ASN A 54 -5.11 1.07 -18.99
C ASN A 54 -5.70 2.47 -18.80
N ARG A 55 -6.05 2.87 -17.56
CA ARG A 55 -6.48 4.24 -17.24
C ARG A 55 -5.36 5.25 -17.52
N TYR A 56 -4.11 4.79 -17.46
CA TYR A 56 -2.94 5.61 -17.65
C TYR A 56 -2.24 5.32 -18.98
N PRO A 57 -1.61 6.32 -19.60
CA PRO A 57 -0.85 6.10 -20.83
C PRO A 57 0.36 5.21 -20.52
N ALA A 58 0.59 4.20 -21.35
CA ALA A 58 1.72 3.27 -21.19
C ALA A 58 3.09 3.97 -21.14
N THR A 59 3.21 5.15 -21.76
CA THR A 59 4.42 5.98 -21.71
C THR A 59 4.76 6.48 -20.30
N MET A 60 3.83 6.40 -19.36
CA MET A 60 4.03 6.87 -17.98
C MET A 60 5.01 6.00 -17.21
N ILE A 61 5.18 4.72 -17.56
CA ILE A 61 6.11 3.78 -16.93
C ILE A 61 7.56 4.32 -16.96
N GLU A 62 7.92 5.07 -18.00
CA GLU A 62 9.27 5.63 -18.18
C GLU A 62 9.32 7.15 -18.00
N SER A 63 8.24 7.75 -17.48
CA SER A 63 8.17 9.19 -17.29
C SER A 63 9.25 9.68 -16.33
N ARG A 64 9.97 10.73 -16.72
CA ARG A 64 10.96 11.42 -15.87
C ARG A 64 10.47 12.79 -15.41
N SER A 65 9.17 13.00 -15.48
CA SER A 65 8.56 14.27 -15.11
C SER A 65 8.49 14.41 -13.59
N PHE A 66 8.54 15.65 -13.11
CA PHE A 66 8.31 15.93 -11.70
C PHE A 66 6.81 15.90 -11.39
N ARG A 67 6.40 15.02 -10.48
CA ARG A 67 5.03 15.02 -9.94
C ARG A 67 4.86 16.12 -8.91
N HIS A 68 3.78 16.88 -9.04
CA HIS A 68 3.33 17.85 -8.04
C HIS A 68 2.09 17.31 -7.36
N PHE A 69 2.00 17.36 -6.02
CA PHE A 69 0.81 16.94 -5.29
C PHE A 69 -0.26 18.04 -5.30
N SER A 70 -1.53 17.66 -5.48
CA SER A 70 -2.68 18.56 -5.35
C SER A 70 -2.92 18.94 -3.88
N ALA A 71 -3.72 19.97 -3.62
CA ALA A 71 -4.07 20.34 -2.25
C ALA A 71 -4.80 19.20 -1.52
N GLU A 72 -5.71 18.51 -2.21
CA GLU A 72 -6.47 17.36 -1.71
C GLU A 72 -5.54 16.19 -1.36
N GLU A 73 -4.57 15.88 -2.25
CA GLU A 73 -3.57 14.84 -1.98
C GLU A 73 -2.70 15.19 -0.77
N MET A 74 -2.41 16.48 -0.56
CA MET A 74 -1.60 16.97 0.57
C MET A 74 -2.36 17.00 1.90
N GLU A 75 -3.70 16.99 1.88
CA GLU A 75 -4.51 16.84 3.09
C GLU A 75 -4.47 15.40 3.60
N VAL A 76 -4.53 14.42 2.70
CA VAL A 76 -4.48 13.00 3.04
C VAL A 76 -3.06 12.51 3.29
N ILE A 77 -2.11 12.90 2.43
CA ILE A 77 -0.72 12.42 2.45
C ILE A 77 0.19 13.54 2.93
N ASP A 78 0.68 13.38 4.15
CA ASP A 78 1.56 14.36 4.77
C ASP A 78 2.95 14.45 4.10
N THR A 79 3.81 15.31 4.63
CA THR A 79 5.16 15.51 4.07
C THR A 79 6.03 14.27 4.15
N GLU A 80 5.90 13.47 5.21
CA GLU A 80 6.70 12.27 5.41
C GLU A 80 6.26 11.16 4.45
N GLY A 81 4.96 10.93 4.32
CA GLY A 81 4.37 9.99 3.36
C GLY A 81 4.75 10.31 1.92
N ARG A 82 4.68 11.59 1.52
CA ARG A 82 5.13 12.03 0.18
C ARG A 82 6.62 11.81 -0.05
N GLY A 83 7.45 12.06 0.97
CA GLY A 83 8.88 11.79 0.95
C GLY A 83 9.18 10.30 0.78
N PHE A 84 8.42 9.44 1.45
CA PHE A 84 8.54 7.99 1.32
C PHE A 84 8.14 7.49 -0.07
N ILE A 85 7.04 7.97 -0.64
CA ILE A 85 6.63 7.63 -2.02
C ILE A 85 7.72 8.02 -3.02
N LEU A 86 8.29 9.22 -2.88
CA LEU A 86 9.41 9.67 -3.72
C LEU A 86 10.64 8.76 -3.56
N PHE A 87 10.96 8.35 -2.33
CA PHE A 87 12.06 7.44 -2.08
C PHE A 87 11.87 6.09 -2.79
N LEU A 88 10.66 5.52 -2.77
CA LEU A 88 10.36 4.26 -3.45
C LEU A 88 10.56 4.36 -4.96
N GLU A 89 10.13 5.46 -5.57
CA GLU A 89 10.33 5.73 -7.00
C GLU A 89 11.83 5.86 -7.33
N GLN A 90 12.57 6.64 -6.54
CA GLN A 90 14.02 6.84 -6.74
C GLN A 90 14.85 5.58 -6.51
N ALA A 91 14.43 4.73 -5.57
CA ALA A 91 15.04 3.44 -5.28
C ALA A 91 14.69 2.36 -6.32
N GLY A 92 13.81 2.68 -7.27
CA GLY A 92 13.33 1.76 -8.31
C GLY A 92 12.42 0.64 -7.78
N VAL A 93 11.84 0.81 -6.58
CA VAL A 93 10.87 -0.14 -6.02
C VAL A 93 9.53 -0.03 -6.74
N ILE A 94 9.15 1.20 -7.10
CA ILE A 94 7.98 1.49 -7.92
C ILE A 94 8.39 2.37 -9.11
N ASN A 95 7.67 2.26 -10.22
CA ASN A 95 7.79 3.16 -11.37
C ASN A 95 6.75 4.32 -11.26
N PRO A 96 6.81 5.36 -12.12
CA PRO A 96 5.89 6.49 -12.04
C PRO A 96 4.42 6.12 -12.23
N LEU A 97 4.11 5.01 -12.92
CA LEU A 97 2.74 4.49 -13.03
C LEU A 97 2.28 3.85 -11.72
N GLN A 98 3.12 2.99 -11.13
CA GLN A 98 2.87 2.41 -9.81
C GLN A 98 2.77 3.49 -8.72
N ARG A 99 3.47 4.63 -8.85
CA ARG A 99 3.31 5.78 -7.97
C ARG A 99 1.88 6.33 -8.00
N GLU A 100 1.30 6.54 -9.17
CA GLU A 100 -0.08 7.07 -9.26
C GLU A 100 -1.09 6.09 -8.69
N LEU A 101 -0.94 4.80 -9.00
CA LEU A 101 -1.79 3.73 -8.44
C LEU A 101 -1.67 3.66 -6.91
N LEU A 102 -0.47 3.83 -6.36
CA LEU A 102 -0.26 3.88 -4.92
C LEU A 102 -0.95 5.10 -4.30
N ILE A 103 -0.85 6.28 -4.92
CA ILE A 103 -1.50 7.50 -4.43
C ILE A 103 -3.02 7.34 -4.43
N GLU A 104 -3.61 6.83 -5.52
CA GLU A 104 -5.04 6.53 -5.61
C GLU A 104 -5.48 5.63 -4.43
N ARG A 105 -4.77 4.53 -4.21
CA ARG A 105 -5.09 3.55 -3.16
C ARG A 105 -4.97 4.10 -1.75
N VAL A 106 -3.99 4.97 -1.53
CA VAL A 106 -3.80 5.62 -0.23
C VAL A 106 -4.94 6.61 0.04
N ILE A 107 -5.45 7.29 -0.98
CA ILE A 107 -6.56 8.25 -0.87
C ILE A 107 -7.91 7.54 -0.70
N GLU A 108 -8.11 6.42 -1.41
CA GLU A 108 -9.32 5.59 -1.28
C GLU A 108 -9.36 4.84 0.06
N MET A 109 -8.22 4.76 0.75
CA MET A 109 -8.14 4.12 2.05
C MET A 109 -8.85 4.97 3.12
N ASP A 110 -9.99 4.49 3.62
CA ASP A 110 -10.86 5.18 4.59
C ASP A 110 -10.07 5.88 5.73
N GLY A 111 -10.39 7.17 5.91
CA GLY A 111 -9.84 8.06 6.95
C GLY A 111 -9.30 9.39 6.43
N ASP A 112 -9.36 10.43 7.28
CA ASP A 112 -9.00 11.81 6.92
C ASP A 112 -7.49 12.01 6.63
N CYS A 113 -6.61 11.14 7.15
CA CYS A 113 -5.15 11.19 6.93
C CYS A 113 -4.51 9.79 6.85
N ALA A 114 -3.60 9.62 5.90
CA ALA A 114 -2.72 8.47 5.76
C ALA A 114 -1.36 8.73 6.44
N SER A 115 -1.09 8.02 7.54
CA SER A 115 0.24 8.03 8.16
C SER A 115 1.28 7.31 7.30
N LEU A 116 2.57 7.47 7.61
CA LEU A 116 3.63 6.75 6.93
C LEU A 116 3.44 5.21 7.03
N GLU A 117 3.02 4.71 8.19
CA GLU A 117 2.79 3.27 8.42
C GLU A 117 1.66 2.74 7.54
N LYS A 118 0.59 3.53 7.38
CA LYS A 118 -0.51 3.27 6.45
C LYS A 118 0.01 3.09 5.02
N ILE A 119 0.79 4.04 4.52
CA ILE A 119 1.35 3.99 3.16
C ILE A 119 2.28 2.78 3.00
N LYS A 120 3.13 2.49 4.00
CA LYS A 120 3.99 1.31 4.01
C LYS A 120 3.20 0.01 3.90
N LEU A 121 2.09 -0.12 4.63
CA LEU A 121 1.23 -1.29 4.49
C LEU A 121 0.64 -1.39 3.08
N VAL A 122 0.12 -0.30 2.53
CA VAL A 122 -0.41 -0.32 1.14
C VAL A 122 0.64 -0.80 0.15
N VAL A 123 1.87 -0.30 0.25
CA VAL A 123 2.99 -0.74 -0.61
C VAL A 123 3.31 -2.22 -0.40
N LEU A 124 3.35 -2.69 0.85
CA LEU A 124 3.60 -4.11 1.15
C LEU A 124 2.52 -5.00 0.55
N PHE A 125 1.24 -4.63 0.69
CA PHE A 125 0.12 -5.36 0.10
C PHE A 125 0.17 -5.34 -1.43
N ASP A 126 0.48 -4.20 -2.05
CA ASP A 126 0.59 -4.08 -3.50
C ASP A 126 1.69 -5.00 -4.06
N LEU A 127 2.87 -4.99 -3.43
CA LEU A 127 3.97 -5.89 -3.79
C LEU A 127 3.62 -7.37 -3.53
N TRP A 128 2.84 -7.64 -2.48
CA TRP A 128 2.42 -9.00 -2.14
C TRP A 128 1.51 -9.58 -3.20
N MET A 129 0.48 -8.82 -3.57
CA MET A 129 -0.50 -9.22 -4.57
C MET A 129 0.14 -9.39 -5.95
N GLN A 130 1.17 -8.61 -6.26
CA GLN A 130 1.95 -8.75 -7.50
C GLN A 130 3.01 -9.87 -7.44
N ASN A 131 3.10 -10.61 -6.33
CA ASN A 131 4.09 -11.67 -6.08
C ASN A 131 5.55 -11.19 -6.13
N GLN A 132 5.77 -9.89 -5.95
CA GLN A 132 7.08 -9.23 -6.02
C GLN A 132 7.79 -9.18 -4.66
N LEU A 133 7.11 -9.54 -3.56
CA LEU A 133 7.71 -9.60 -2.23
C LEU A 133 8.76 -10.71 -2.02
N SER A 134 8.89 -11.63 -2.98
CA SER A 134 9.86 -12.74 -2.90
C SER A 134 11.32 -12.26 -2.80
N GLU A 135 11.60 -11.00 -3.14
CA GLU A 135 12.92 -10.41 -2.99
C GLU A 135 13.11 -9.84 -1.57
N HIS A 136 13.83 -10.57 -0.71
CA HIS A 136 14.22 -10.14 0.64
C HIS A 136 14.77 -8.70 0.70
N THR A 137 15.42 -8.24 -0.37
CA THR A 137 15.99 -6.90 -0.50
C THR A 137 14.94 -5.79 -0.58
N LEU A 138 13.73 -6.05 -1.10
CA LEU A 138 12.65 -5.06 -1.15
C LEU A 138 12.04 -4.83 0.23
N VAL A 139 11.86 -5.92 0.99
CA VAL A 139 11.39 -5.87 2.38
C VAL A 139 12.37 -5.06 3.24
N GLU A 140 13.67 -5.36 3.17
CA GLU A 140 14.70 -4.58 3.88
C GLU A 140 14.67 -3.09 3.51
N LYS A 141 14.51 -2.74 2.22
CA LYS A 141 14.41 -1.34 1.79
C LYS A 141 13.20 -0.62 2.39
N LEU A 142 12.07 -1.30 2.55
CA LEU A 142 10.85 -0.75 3.17
C LEU A 142 11.04 -0.51 4.68
N PHE A 143 11.73 -1.42 5.36
CA PHE A 143 11.97 -1.33 6.81
C PHE A 143 13.15 -0.44 7.21
N VAL A 144 14.20 -0.31 6.38
CA VAL A 144 15.36 0.57 6.65
C VAL A 144 14.98 2.05 6.71
N VAL A 145 13.94 2.49 5.98
CA VAL A 145 13.47 3.88 6.07
C VAL A 145 12.91 4.20 7.45
N SER A 146 12.30 3.23 8.15
CA SER A 146 11.78 3.39 9.52
C SER A 146 12.86 3.69 10.57
N ASP A 147 14.07 3.14 10.40
CA ASP A 147 15.13 3.25 11.42
C ASP A 147 15.90 4.57 11.37
N SER A 148 15.69 5.38 10.33
CA SER A 148 16.37 6.67 10.19
C SER A 148 15.86 7.76 11.14
N HIS A 149 14.81 7.49 11.93
CA HIS A 149 14.30 8.41 12.96
C HIS A 149 14.73 8.13 14.41
N SER A 150 15.64 7.18 14.66
CA SER A 150 16.19 6.94 16.02
C SER A 150 17.52 7.64 16.31
N ARG A 151 17.93 8.64 15.51
CA ARG A 151 19.11 9.45 15.81
C ARG A 151 18.86 10.92 15.52
N HIS A 152 18.31 11.65 16.48
CA HIS A 152 18.74 13.00 16.83
C HIS A 152 18.24 13.40 18.21
#